data_AF-A0A7Y3EDZ4-F1
#
_entry.id   AF-A0A7Y3EDZ4-F1
#
_cell.length_a   1.000
_cell.length_b   1.000
_cell.length_c   1.000
_cell.angle_alpha   90.00
_cell.angle_beta   90.00
_cell.angle_gamma   90.00
#
_symmetry.space_group_name_H-M   'P 1'
#
loop_
_entity.id
_entity.type
_entity.pdbx_description
1 polymer ?
#
loop_
_entity_poly.entity_id
_entity_poly.type
_entity_poly.pdbx_seq_one_letter_code
_entity_poly.pdbx_strand_id
1 'polypeptide(L)' 'MATPYRRTGAPDPYDGLRHPDLVDPRIRLFDGNLGCGSCHSVYAGEPGLLVMRNERSRLCTSCHDL' A
#
# COMPACT_ATOMS: atom_id res chain seq x y z
N MET A 1 -19.25 9.57 8.76
CA MET A 1 -18.39 10.58 8.08
C MET A 1 -16.95 10.22 8.44
N ALA A 2 -16.26 9.46 7.58
CA ALA A 2 -14.89 9.03 7.83
C ALA A 2 -13.93 10.17 7.49
N THR A 3 -13.18 10.65 8.48
CA THR A 3 -12.20 11.73 8.32
C THR A 3 -11.01 11.18 7.51
N PRO A 4 -10.59 11.84 6.41
CA PRO A 4 -9.44 11.39 5.65
C PRO A 4 -8.15 11.55 6.47
N TYR A 5 -7.25 10.58 6.27
CA TYR A 5 -5.86 10.52 6.70
C TYR A 5 -5.26 11.89 7.11
N ARG A 6 -5.32 12.20 8.41
CA ARG A 6 -4.66 13.40 8.96
C ARG A 6 -3.18 13.07 9.13
N ARG A 7 -2.35 13.74 8.33
CA ARG A 7 -0.90 13.73 8.40
C ARG A 7 -0.44 14.45 9.70
N THR A 8 -0.48 13.76 10.84
CA THR A 8 0.11 14.24 12.10
C THR A 8 1.49 13.61 12.28
N GLY A 9 2.45 14.01 11.43
CA GLY A 9 3.84 13.56 11.50
C GLY A 9 4.70 14.44 10.63
N ALA A 10 5.88 14.82 11.11
CA ALA A 10 6.88 15.49 10.29
C ALA A 10 7.17 14.64 9.03
N PRO A 11 7.38 15.24 7.86
CA PRO A 11 7.70 14.48 6.66
C PRO A 11 8.96 13.64 6.93
N ASP A 12 8.79 12.32 6.89
CA ASP A 12 9.91 11.39 6.93
C ASP A 12 10.80 11.68 5.71
N PRO A 13 12.14 11.67 5.83
CA PRO A 13 13.03 11.87 4.68
C PRO A 13 12.85 10.83 3.55
N TYR A 14 12.04 9.78 3.74
CA TYR A 14 11.60 8.80 2.75
C TYR A 14 10.10 8.93 2.35
N ASP A 15 9.44 10.07 2.64
CA ASP A 15 7.98 10.36 2.49
C ASP A 15 7.52 10.64 1.05
N GLY A 16 7.97 9.83 0.10
CA GLY A 16 7.39 9.78 -1.24
C GLY A 16 6.15 8.89 -1.29
N LEU A 17 5.17 9.05 -0.40
CA LEU A 17 3.94 8.24 -0.49
C LEU A 17 3.08 8.73 -1.65
N ARG A 18 2.86 7.85 -2.63
CA ARG A 18 1.93 8.09 -3.74
C ARG A 18 0.54 8.40 -3.18
N HIS A 19 -0.18 9.29 -3.88
CA HIS A 19 -1.60 9.49 -3.59
C HIS A 19 -2.32 8.12 -3.69
N PRO A 20 -3.25 7.79 -2.78
CA PRO A 20 -3.97 6.51 -2.77
C PRO A 20 -4.54 6.10 -4.14
N ASP A 21 -5.01 7.07 -4.92
CA ASP A 21 -5.58 6.85 -6.25
C ASP A 21 -4.55 6.38 -7.30
N LEU A 22 -3.25 6.52 -7.00
CA LEU A 22 -2.13 6.13 -7.86
C LEU A 22 -1.48 4.81 -7.43
N VAL A 23 -1.90 4.23 -6.31
CA VAL A 23 -1.41 2.93 -5.84
C VAL A 23 -1.93 1.82 -6.76
N ASP A 24 -1.16 0.76 -6.92
CA ASP A 24 -1.57 -0.40 -7.72
C ASP A 24 -2.94 -0.94 -7.26
N PRO A 25 -3.94 -1.10 -8.16
CA PRO A 25 -5.30 -1.48 -7.78
C PRO A 25 -5.42 -2.84 -7.07
N ARG A 26 -4.39 -3.69 -7.14
CA ARG A 26 -4.34 -4.96 -6.41
C ARG A 26 -4.14 -4.75 -4.91
N ILE A 27 -3.65 -3.58 -4.50
CA ILE A 27 -3.47 -3.19 -3.11
C ILE A 27 -4.73 -2.46 -2.64
N ARG A 28 -5.53 -3.15 -1.84
CA ARG A 28 -6.79 -2.61 -1.34
C ARG A 28 -6.57 -1.79 -0.07
N LEU A 29 -7.02 -0.54 -0.06
CA LEU A 29 -7.10 0.26 1.15
C LEU A 29 -8.49 0.09 1.81
N PHE A 30 -8.51 0.04 3.14
CA PHE A 30 -9.73 -0.11 3.95
C PHE A 30 -10.03 1.23 4.61
N ASP A 31 -11.06 1.92 4.11
CA ASP A 31 -11.38 3.29 4.55
C ASP A 31 -10.17 4.24 4.49
N GLY A 32 -9.34 4.09 3.44
CA GLY A 32 -8.12 4.86 3.25
C GLY A 32 -6.91 4.41 4.09
N ASN A 33 -7.02 3.31 4.83
CA ASN A 33 -5.96 2.77 5.68
C ASN A 33 -5.40 1.44 5.16
N LEU A 34 -4.18 1.12 5.60
CA LEU A 34 -3.57 -0.19 5.38
C LEU A 34 -4.20 -1.23 6.31
N GLY A 35 -4.47 -2.41 5.76
CA GLY A 35 -4.87 -3.60 6.49
C GLY A 35 -4.17 -4.84 5.96
N CYS A 36 -4.39 -5.99 6.59
CA CYS A 36 -3.76 -7.25 6.17
C CYS A 36 -4.05 -7.55 4.69
N GLY A 37 -5.29 -7.28 4.25
CA GLY A 37 -5.74 -7.48 2.88
C GLY A 37 -5.22 -6.47 1.85
N SER A 38 -4.44 -5.47 2.29
CA SER A 38 -3.79 -4.52 1.37
C SER A 38 -2.63 -5.20 0.64
N CYS A 39 -1.91 -6.08 1.34
CA CYS A 39 -0.80 -6.83 0.78
C CYS A 39 -1.15 -8.30 0.51
N HIS A 40 -2.11 -8.85 1.25
CA HIS A 40 -2.47 -10.26 1.19
C HIS A 40 -3.85 -10.51 0.58
N SER A 41 -3.98 -11.60 -0.15
CA SER A 41 -5.26 -12.11 -0.65
C SER A 41 -5.30 -13.61 -0.49
N VAL A 42 -6.36 -14.16 0.11
CA VAL A 42 -6.57 -15.61 0.22
C VAL A 42 -6.70 -16.31 -1.13
N TYR A 43 -6.91 -15.54 -2.21
CA TYR A 43 -6.98 -16.03 -3.58
C TYR A 43 -5.68 -15.83 -4.36
N ALA A 44 -4.66 -15.20 -3.77
CA ALA A 44 -3.38 -15.01 -4.45
C ALA A 44 -2.58 -16.32 -4.49
N GLY A 45 -2.01 -16.62 -5.67
CA GLY A 45 -1.11 -17.75 -5.86
C GLY A 45 0.36 -17.46 -5.53
N GLU A 46 0.70 -16.24 -5.11
CA GLU A 46 2.07 -15.85 -4.80
C GLU A 46 2.48 -16.30 -3.38
N PRO A 47 3.79 -16.51 -3.12
CA PRO A 47 4.29 -16.89 -1.81
C PRO A 47 3.79 -15.95 -0.71
N GLY A 48 3.29 -16.53 0.39
CA GLY A 48 2.72 -15.76 1.48
C GLY A 48 1.42 -15.05 1.12
N LEU A 49 0.69 -15.50 0.08
CA LEU A 49 -0.59 -14.92 -0.34
C LEU A 49 -0.49 -13.47 -0.79
N LEU A 50 0.64 -13.04 -1.34
CA LEU A 50 0.83 -11.65 -1.75
C LEU A 50 -0.02 -11.31 -2.99
N VAL A 51 -0.61 -10.12 -3.02
CA VAL A 51 -1.38 -9.62 -4.17
C VAL A 51 -0.52 -9.44 -5.44
N MET A 52 0.81 -9.50 -5.28
CA MET A 52 1.79 -9.50 -6.37
C MET A 52 3.13 -10.08 -5.94
N ARG A 53 3.95 -10.49 -6.90
CA ARG A 53 5.37 -10.80 -6.66
C ARG A 53 6.09 -9.58 -6.12
N ASN A 54 6.81 -9.75 -5.01
CA ASN A 54 7.64 -8.71 -4.43
C ASN A 54 9.09 -8.75 -4.95
N GLU A 55 9.26 -9.05 -6.24
CA GLU A 55 10.58 -8.99 -6.89
C GLU A 55 11.04 -7.54 -6.95
N ARG A 56 12.31 -7.28 -6.59
CA ARG A 56 12.90 -5.92 -6.57
C ARG A 56 12.04 -4.89 -5.80
N SER A 57 11.40 -5.32 -4.71
CA SER A 57 10.55 -4.47 -3.88
C SER A 57 9.35 -3.87 -4.61
N ARG A 58 8.86 -4.51 -5.68
CA ARG A 58 7.72 -4.03 -6.47
C ARG A 58 6.48 -3.68 -5.62
N LEU A 59 6.21 -4.45 -4.56
CA LEU A 59 5.10 -4.19 -3.65
C LEU A 59 5.33 -2.95 -2.78
N CYS A 60 6.58 -2.62 -2.48
CA CYS A 60 6.92 -1.43 -1.70
C CYS A 60 6.83 -0.18 -2.58
N THR A 61 7.35 -0.27 -3.81
CA THR A 61 7.39 0.85 -4.76
C THR A 61 6.05 1.21 -5.39
N SER A 62 5.01 0.39 -5.17
CA SER A 62 3.64 0.75 -5.52
C SER A 62 3.07 1.84 -4.62
N CYS A 63 3.67 2.08 -3.46
CA CYS A 63 3.28 3.15 -2.53
C CYS A 63 4.40 4.17 -2.34
N HIS A 64 5.67 3.74 -2.32
CA HIS A 64 6.81 4.63 -2.11
C HIS A 64 7.49 5.01 -3.43
N ASP A 65 7.68 6.30 -3.64
CA ASP A 65 8.68 6.85 -4.56
C ASP A 65 10.07 6.74 -3.90
N LEU A 66 11.07 6.32 -4.68
CA LEU A 66 12.46 6.13 -4.26
C LEU A 66 13.34 7.28 -4.75
#